data_AF-A0A8E2F675-F1
#
_entry.id   AF-A0A8E2F675-F1
#
_cell.length_a   1.000
_cell.length_b   1.000
_cell.length_c   1.000
_cell.angle_alpha   90.00
_cell.angle_beta   90.00
_cell.angle_gamma   90.00
#
_symmetry.space_group_name_H-M   'P 1'
#
loop_
_entity.id
_entity.type
_entity.pdbx_description
1 polymer ?
#
loop_
_entity_poly.entity_id
_entity_poly.type
_entity_poly.pdbx_seq_one_letter_code
_entity_poly.pdbx_strand_id
1 'polypeptide(L)'
;MSSSIPVDPSLKDPYDPNDSCTSSRSAADVLIIRTLYEQYFQSYQLAPGQHTPTNESRLSLALELAKAMLEYYFPASNGYSTRTASFNKLAQWGFPIQLDDPSEVATHVIPPSLIGGWYVDRKYEHADADPNGAVVSTVLPHTVFAVMIDDLATKPHWVVGKNALVIPGDIVGTNLGLECGIAKGQGILIMGPTIEFYKFNKGANIRRTTYIMRDYRLPSRDFSFTMDVANINEIDMVFRDLARMPVAYENGIIAN
;
A
#
# COMPACT_ATOMS: atom_id res chain seq x y z
N MET A 1 -20.56 17.77 -1.86
CA MET A 1 -20.53 18.33 -3.23
C MET A 1 -19.07 18.45 -3.60
N SER A 2 -18.55 17.56 -4.45
CA SER A 2 -17.16 17.60 -4.90
C SER A 2 -17.11 18.48 -6.16
N SER A 3 -16.40 19.61 -6.08
CA SER A 3 -16.13 20.48 -7.22
C SER A 3 -15.10 19.77 -8.10
N SER A 4 -15.53 19.27 -9.25
CA SER A 4 -14.62 18.71 -10.26
C SER A 4 -13.83 19.86 -10.89
N ILE A 5 -12.56 19.99 -10.53
CA ILE A 5 -11.62 20.91 -11.18
C ILE A 5 -11.45 20.44 -12.64
N PRO A 6 -11.68 21.30 -13.66
CA PRO A 6 -11.39 20.95 -15.04
C PRO A 6 -9.88 20.73 -15.20
N VAL A 7 -9.50 19.59 -15.78
CA VAL A 7 -8.11 19.14 -15.82
C VAL A 7 -7.54 19.29 -17.22
N ASP A 8 -6.33 19.85 -17.29
CA ASP A 8 -5.52 19.87 -18.50
C ASP A 8 -4.87 18.48 -18.75
N PRO A 9 -5.16 17.80 -19.87
CA PRO A 9 -4.50 16.55 -20.26
C PRO A 9 -3.00 16.71 -20.57
N SER A 10 -2.47 17.94 -20.54
CA SER A 10 -1.06 18.26 -20.80
C SER A 10 -0.13 18.17 -19.58
N LEU A 11 -0.61 17.67 -18.43
CA LEU A 11 0.24 17.35 -17.26
C LEU A 11 1.43 16.49 -17.70
N LYS A 12 2.55 17.16 -17.97
CA LYS A 12 3.82 16.50 -18.27
C LYS A 12 4.37 16.02 -16.97
N ASP A 13 4.59 14.73 -16.91
CA ASP A 13 5.34 14.15 -15.83
C ASP A 13 6.76 14.73 -15.85
N PRO A 14 7.24 15.40 -14.79
CA PRO A 14 8.64 15.80 -14.71
C PRO A 14 9.59 14.60 -14.63
N TYR A 15 9.06 13.38 -14.45
CA TYR A 15 9.82 12.14 -14.48
C TYR A 15 10.39 11.85 -15.87
N ASP A 16 11.70 11.97 -16.00
CA ASP A 16 12.43 11.33 -17.09
C ASP A 16 12.65 9.84 -16.70
N PRO A 17 12.17 8.87 -17.48
CA PRO A 17 12.36 7.44 -17.20
C PRO A 17 13.84 7.02 -17.24
N ASN A 18 14.72 7.86 -17.80
CA ASN A 18 16.17 7.71 -17.74
C ASN A 18 16.82 8.50 -16.60
N ASP A 19 16.07 9.39 -15.93
CA ASP A 19 16.52 9.99 -14.69
C ASP A 19 16.66 8.85 -13.69
N SER A 20 17.91 8.59 -13.33
CA SER A 20 18.24 7.51 -12.42
C SER A 20 17.67 7.91 -11.07
N CYS A 21 16.39 7.62 -10.81
CA CYS A 21 15.71 7.74 -9.53
C CYS A 21 16.36 6.84 -8.44
N THR A 22 17.46 6.17 -8.81
CA THR A 22 18.47 5.54 -7.97
C THR A 22 19.59 6.49 -7.52
N SER A 23 19.55 7.78 -7.86
CA SER A 23 20.56 8.78 -7.52
C SER A 23 20.77 8.81 -6.00
N SER A 24 21.87 8.18 -5.59
CA SER A 24 22.38 8.04 -4.22
C SER A 24 21.34 7.75 -3.15
N ARG A 25 20.61 6.63 -3.26
CA ARG A 25 19.97 6.07 -2.06
C ARG A 25 21.07 5.73 -1.06
N SER A 26 20.97 6.24 0.17
CA SER A 26 22.07 6.09 1.11
C SER A 26 22.13 4.64 1.61
N ALA A 27 23.34 4.13 1.85
CA ALA A 27 23.51 2.83 2.50
C ALA A 27 22.86 2.82 3.91
N ALA A 28 22.73 3.99 4.53
CA ALA A 28 22.07 4.16 5.81
C ALA A 28 20.56 3.86 5.74
N ASP A 29 19.85 4.33 4.70
CA ASP A 29 18.40 4.08 4.56
C ASP A 29 18.11 2.59 4.38
N VAL A 30 18.93 1.90 3.59
CA VAL A 30 18.83 0.44 3.39
C VAL A 30 19.05 -0.30 4.72
N LEU A 31 20.01 0.15 5.52
CA LEU A 31 20.28 -0.43 6.83
C LEU A 31 19.11 -0.19 7.80
N ILE A 32 18.49 0.99 7.78
CA ILE A 32 17.32 1.32 8.59
C ILE A 32 16.15 0.40 8.23
N ILE A 33 15.82 0.27 6.94
CA ILE A 33 14.74 -0.61 6.47
C ILE A 33 15.00 -2.05 6.89
N ARG A 34 16.23 -2.56 6.68
CA ARG A 34 16.59 -3.92 7.08
C ARG A 34 16.43 -4.12 8.59
N THR A 35 16.90 -3.17 9.38
CA THR A 35 16.81 -3.25 10.85
C THR A 35 15.35 -3.28 11.31
N LEU A 36 14.50 -2.40 10.76
CA LEU A 36 13.08 -2.36 11.07
C LEU A 36 12.36 -3.64 10.61
N TYR A 37 12.73 -4.16 9.45
CA TYR A 37 12.19 -5.42 8.92
C TYR A 37 12.50 -6.59 9.86
N GLU A 38 13.77 -6.72 10.27
CA GLU A 38 14.21 -7.77 11.20
C GLU A 38 13.55 -7.62 12.58
N GLN A 39 13.47 -6.40 13.12
CA GLN A 39 12.81 -6.13 14.41
C GLN A 39 11.31 -6.45 14.36
N TYR A 40 10.63 -6.02 13.31
CA TYR A 40 9.20 -6.29 13.13
C TYR A 40 8.96 -7.80 13.02
N PHE A 41 9.74 -8.51 12.19
CA PHE A 41 9.61 -9.95 12.06
C PHE A 41 9.91 -10.70 13.36
N GLN A 42 10.98 -10.32 14.08
CA GLN A 42 11.33 -10.90 15.38
C GLN A 42 10.22 -10.71 16.42
N SER A 43 9.37 -9.68 16.30
CA SER A 43 8.24 -9.48 17.21
C SER A 43 7.15 -10.57 17.13
N TYR A 44 7.18 -11.39 16.07
CA TYR A 44 6.37 -12.60 15.92
C TYR A 44 7.10 -13.88 16.32
N GLN A 45 8.44 -13.85 16.39
CA GLN A 45 9.26 -14.98 16.78
C GLN A 45 9.51 -14.97 18.29
N LEU A 46 8.61 -15.61 19.05
CA LEU A 46 8.80 -15.72 20.48
C LEU A 46 9.50 -17.03 20.85
N ALA A 47 10.63 -16.92 21.53
CA ALA A 47 11.18 -18.06 22.25
C ALA A 47 10.36 -18.31 23.53
N PRO A 48 10.26 -19.57 23.99
CA PRO A 48 9.60 -19.89 25.26
C PRO A 48 10.15 -19.04 26.42
N GLY A 49 9.28 -18.34 27.14
CA GLY A 49 9.63 -17.52 28.30
C GLY A 49 9.97 -16.05 28.00
N GLN A 50 9.93 -15.61 26.74
CA GLN A 50 10.06 -14.18 26.40
C GLN A 50 8.73 -13.44 26.51
N HIS A 51 8.80 -12.15 26.86
CA HIS A 51 7.63 -11.28 26.87
C HIS A 51 7.13 -11.07 25.45
N THR A 52 5.90 -11.50 25.17
CA THR A 52 5.22 -11.26 23.89
C THR A 52 5.03 -9.76 23.67
N PRO A 53 5.60 -9.15 22.61
CA PRO A 53 5.23 -7.81 22.19
C PRO A 53 3.71 -7.71 22.04
N THR A 54 3.13 -6.60 22.48
CA THR A 54 1.70 -6.37 22.31
C THR A 54 1.38 -6.07 20.84
N ASN A 55 0.12 -6.22 20.43
CA ASN A 55 -0.25 -5.91 19.05
C ASN A 55 -0.07 -4.43 18.71
N GLU A 56 -0.17 -3.55 19.69
CA GLU A 56 0.12 -2.11 19.54
C GLU A 56 1.60 -1.86 19.27
N SER A 57 2.51 -2.56 19.95
CA SER A 57 3.95 -2.40 19.67
C SER A 57 4.32 -2.98 18.31
N ARG A 58 3.71 -4.10 17.91
CA ARG A 58 3.84 -4.64 16.54
C ARG A 58 3.32 -3.66 15.49
N LEU A 59 2.17 -3.02 15.74
CA LEU A 59 1.63 -2.02 14.84
C LEU A 59 2.59 -0.84 14.70
N SER A 60 3.14 -0.35 15.82
CA SER A 60 4.13 0.73 15.79
C SER A 60 5.34 0.38 14.92
N LEU A 61 5.94 -0.79 15.12
CA LEU A 61 7.08 -1.27 14.33
C LEU A 61 6.73 -1.40 12.84
N ALA A 62 5.57 -1.97 12.52
CA ALA A 62 5.12 -2.12 11.15
C ALA A 62 4.86 -0.77 10.46
N LEU A 63 4.30 0.21 11.17
CA LEU A 63 4.07 1.55 10.63
C LEU A 63 5.38 2.30 10.39
N GLU A 64 6.37 2.14 11.27
CA GLU A 64 7.73 2.67 11.09
C GLU A 64 8.42 2.03 9.88
N LEU A 65 8.35 0.70 9.76
CA LEU A 65 8.86 -0.03 8.60
C LEU A 65 8.18 0.46 7.31
N ALA A 66 6.85 0.49 7.27
CA ALA A 66 6.09 0.95 6.12
C ALA A 66 6.49 2.38 5.72
N LYS A 67 6.62 3.29 6.69
CA LYS A 67 7.03 4.68 6.44
C LYS A 67 8.45 4.74 5.86
N ALA A 68 9.41 4.04 6.47
CA ALA A 68 10.80 4.02 6.00
C ALA A 68 10.90 3.48 4.57
N MET A 69 10.14 2.42 4.24
CA MET A 69 10.06 1.91 2.87
C MET A 69 9.47 2.96 1.92
N LEU A 70 8.36 3.61 2.29
CA LEU A 70 7.76 4.64 1.45
C LEU A 70 8.69 5.83 1.21
N GLU A 71 9.37 6.34 2.23
CA GLU A 71 10.32 7.45 2.09
C GLU A 71 11.53 7.07 1.23
N TYR A 72 11.90 5.79 1.21
CA TYR A 72 12.98 5.26 0.36
C TYR A 72 12.57 5.08 -1.11
N TYR A 73 11.35 4.61 -1.38
CA TYR A 73 10.86 4.39 -2.76
C TYR A 73 10.17 5.61 -3.38
N PHE A 74 9.62 6.49 -2.55
CA PHE A 74 8.89 7.72 -2.91
C PHE A 74 9.51 8.91 -2.15
N PRO A 75 10.76 9.31 -2.48
CA PRO A 75 11.48 10.32 -1.71
C PRO A 75 10.96 11.74 -1.96
N ALA A 76 11.05 12.60 -0.94
CA ALA A 76 10.65 14.00 -1.03
C ALA A 76 11.42 14.80 -2.10
N SER A 77 12.66 14.40 -2.42
CA SER A 77 13.43 14.98 -3.52
C SER A 77 12.72 14.90 -4.87
N ASN A 78 11.79 13.95 -5.01
CA ASN A 78 11.04 13.69 -6.23
C ASN A 78 9.58 14.19 -6.11
N GLY A 79 9.32 15.10 -5.16
CA GLY A 79 8.02 15.71 -4.96
C GLY A 79 7.01 14.83 -4.23
N TYR A 80 7.43 13.73 -3.62
CA TYR A 80 6.56 12.88 -2.82
C TYR A 80 6.46 13.35 -1.36
N SER A 81 5.32 13.08 -0.73
CA SER A 81 5.14 13.21 0.71
C SER A 81 4.28 12.08 1.25
N THR A 82 4.41 11.79 2.54
CA THR A 82 3.56 10.81 3.21
C THR A 82 2.63 11.49 4.21
N ARG A 83 1.42 10.94 4.35
CA ARG A 83 0.49 11.31 5.43
C ARG A 83 -0.23 10.08 5.95
N THR A 84 -0.68 10.11 7.19
CA THR A 84 -1.37 8.97 7.81
C THR A 84 -2.67 8.65 7.07
N ALA A 85 -2.98 7.35 6.98
CA ALA A 85 -4.20 6.83 6.40
C ALA A 85 -5.07 6.15 7.46
N SER A 86 -6.40 6.24 7.28
CA SER A 86 -7.38 5.51 8.09
C SER A 86 -8.07 4.45 7.22
N PHE A 87 -8.20 3.25 7.75
CA PHE A 87 -8.73 2.08 7.04
C PHE A 87 -9.98 1.49 7.70
N ASN A 88 -10.67 2.30 8.51
CA ASN A 88 -11.74 1.82 9.40
C ASN A 88 -13.01 1.37 8.64
N LYS A 89 -13.17 1.77 7.37
CA LYS A 89 -14.40 1.52 6.57
C LYS A 89 -14.69 0.03 6.39
N LEU A 90 -13.64 -0.77 6.15
CA LEU A 90 -13.76 -2.22 5.93
C LEU A 90 -13.48 -3.06 7.17
N ALA A 91 -12.80 -2.51 8.18
CA ALA A 91 -12.43 -3.22 9.41
C ALA A 91 -13.62 -3.92 10.10
N GLN A 92 -14.81 -3.30 10.08
CA GLN A 92 -16.02 -3.85 10.71
C GLN A 92 -16.55 -5.14 10.07
N TRP A 93 -16.17 -5.45 8.83
CA TRP A 93 -16.68 -6.60 8.08
C TRP A 93 -15.77 -7.84 8.19
N GLY A 94 -14.58 -7.67 8.76
CA GLY A 94 -13.53 -8.68 8.76
C GLY A 94 -12.95 -8.95 7.38
N PHE A 95 -11.94 -9.81 7.36
CA PHE A 95 -11.15 -10.14 6.18
C PHE A 95 -11.00 -11.66 6.08
N PRO A 96 -11.11 -12.26 4.89
CA PRO A 96 -10.75 -13.64 4.72
C PRO A 96 -9.25 -13.79 4.87
N ILE A 97 -8.87 -14.76 5.68
CA ILE A 97 -7.49 -15.21 5.83
C ILE A 97 -7.47 -16.68 5.40
N GLN A 98 -6.55 -16.99 4.50
CA GLN A 98 -6.28 -18.36 4.09
C GLN A 98 -5.67 -19.11 5.27
N LEU A 99 -6.25 -20.25 5.63
CA LEU A 99 -5.70 -21.12 6.67
C LEU A 99 -4.60 -22.04 6.10
N ASP A 100 -3.99 -22.85 6.97
CA ASP A 100 -2.93 -23.79 6.58
C ASP A 100 -3.43 -24.81 5.54
N ASP A 101 -4.72 -25.15 5.60
CA ASP A 101 -5.40 -25.86 4.52
C ASP A 101 -5.83 -24.84 3.44
N PRO A 102 -5.30 -24.94 2.20
CA PRO A 102 -5.65 -24.02 1.12
C PRO A 102 -7.14 -24.07 0.70
N SER A 103 -7.88 -25.08 1.13
CA SER A 103 -9.32 -25.20 0.91
C SER A 103 -10.17 -24.50 1.98
N GLU A 104 -9.57 -24.07 3.10
CA GLU A 104 -10.25 -23.44 4.20
C GLU A 104 -9.96 -21.94 4.29
N VAL A 105 -11.04 -21.14 4.24
CA VAL A 105 -10.99 -19.69 4.43
C VAL A 105 -11.77 -19.35 5.69
N ALA A 106 -11.13 -18.56 6.55
CA ALA A 106 -11.74 -18.05 7.76
C ALA A 106 -11.90 -16.53 7.66
N THR A 107 -13.01 -16.00 8.16
CA THR A 107 -13.18 -14.55 8.33
C THR A 107 -12.65 -14.14 9.69
N HIS A 108 -11.67 -13.23 9.68
CA HIS A 108 -11.08 -12.65 10.88
C HIS A 108 -11.38 -11.15 10.96
N VAL A 109 -11.91 -10.70 12.10
CA VAL A 109 -12.15 -9.27 12.37
C VAL A 109 -10.95 -8.70 13.10
N ILE A 110 -10.19 -7.86 12.41
CA ILE A 110 -9.08 -7.10 13.01
C ILE A 110 -9.65 -5.79 13.57
N PRO A 111 -9.45 -5.51 14.88
CA PRO A 111 -9.88 -4.27 15.48
C PRO A 111 -9.32 -3.05 14.72
N PRO A 112 -10.11 -1.98 14.50
CA PRO A 112 -9.62 -0.77 13.83
C PRO A 112 -8.37 -0.16 14.48
N SER A 113 -8.18 -0.34 15.80
CA SER A 113 -6.99 0.10 16.53
C SER A 113 -5.71 -0.66 16.15
N LEU A 114 -5.84 -1.80 15.47
CA LEU A 114 -4.74 -2.64 14.98
C LEU A 114 -4.57 -2.52 13.45
N ILE A 115 -5.17 -1.48 12.85
CA ILE A 115 -5.05 -1.17 11.43
C ILE A 115 -4.58 0.27 11.28
N GLY A 116 -3.56 0.48 10.45
CA GLY A 116 -3.04 1.81 10.14
C GLY A 116 -2.35 1.83 8.78
N GLY A 117 -1.67 2.93 8.49
CA GLY A 117 -0.82 3.02 7.30
C GLY A 117 -0.68 4.44 6.78
N TRP A 118 -0.35 4.54 5.50
CA TRP A 118 0.11 5.78 4.89
C TRP A 118 -0.47 5.98 3.49
N TYR A 119 -0.85 7.21 3.20
CA TYR A 119 -0.96 7.72 1.85
C TYR A 119 0.40 8.23 1.40
N VAL A 120 0.75 7.96 0.14
CA VAL A 120 1.81 8.68 -0.57
C VAL A 120 1.12 9.67 -1.49
N ASP A 121 1.40 10.95 -1.33
CA ASP A 121 0.98 11.99 -2.25
C ASP A 121 2.17 12.43 -3.10
N ARG A 122 1.91 12.94 -4.31
CA ARG A 122 2.92 13.52 -5.21
C ARG A 122 2.51 14.90 -5.65
N LYS A 123 3.46 15.82 -5.64
CA LYS A 123 3.36 17.17 -6.18
C LYS A 123 3.64 17.14 -7.69
N TYR A 124 2.73 17.72 -8.47
CA TYR A 124 2.84 17.91 -9.91
C TYR A 124 2.80 19.40 -10.24
N GLU A 125 3.69 19.83 -11.12
CA GLU A 125 3.75 21.20 -11.61
C GLU A 125 3.29 21.21 -13.06
N HIS A 126 2.33 22.09 -13.39
CA HIS A 126 1.80 22.25 -14.74
C HIS A 126 1.60 23.73 -15.06
N ALA A 127 1.57 24.06 -16.34
CA ALA A 127 1.20 25.40 -16.77
C ALA A 127 -0.26 25.66 -16.41
N ASP A 128 -0.54 26.81 -15.82
CA ASP A 128 -1.90 27.30 -15.66
C ASP A 128 -2.52 27.54 -17.05
N ALA A 129 -3.84 27.47 -17.13
CA ALA A 129 -4.57 27.91 -18.31
C ALA A 129 -4.51 29.44 -18.50
N ASP A 130 -3.92 30.17 -17.53
CA ASP A 130 -3.66 31.61 -17.63
C ASP A 130 -2.68 31.91 -18.78
N PRO A 131 -3.03 32.81 -19.74
CA PRO A 131 -2.12 33.28 -20.78
C PRO A 131 -0.78 33.84 -20.27
N ASN A 132 -0.65 34.18 -18.99
CA ASN A 132 0.61 34.62 -18.38
C ASN A 132 1.62 33.48 -18.13
N GLY A 133 1.24 32.22 -18.32
CA GLY A 133 2.15 31.07 -18.18
C GLY A 133 2.59 30.78 -16.75
N ALA A 134 1.76 31.11 -15.75
CA ALA A 134 2.02 30.77 -14.37
C ALA A 134 2.13 29.25 -14.19
N VAL A 135 3.01 28.77 -13.30
CA VAL A 135 3.11 27.35 -12.96
C VAL A 135 2.23 27.08 -11.73
N VAL A 136 1.26 26.19 -11.87
CA VAL A 136 0.40 25.73 -10.78
C VAL A 136 0.90 24.39 -10.27
N SER A 137 0.93 24.26 -8.94
CA SER A 137 1.23 23.01 -8.27
C SER A 137 -0.05 22.32 -7.82
N THR A 138 -0.19 21.03 -8.09
CA THR A 138 -1.26 20.18 -7.55
C THR A 138 -0.66 18.98 -6.84
N VAL A 139 -1.26 18.61 -5.71
CA VAL A 139 -0.87 17.42 -4.95
C VAL A 139 -1.93 16.35 -5.15
N LEU A 140 -1.55 15.18 -5.64
CA LEU A 140 -2.46 14.06 -5.89
C LEU A 140 -1.99 12.82 -5.12
N PRO A 141 -2.91 11.99 -4.58
CA PRO A 141 -2.53 10.74 -3.95
C PRO A 141 -2.02 9.74 -5.00
N HIS A 142 -0.85 9.16 -4.78
CA HIS A 142 -0.16 8.28 -5.71
C HIS A 142 -0.32 6.80 -5.38
N THR A 143 -0.16 6.43 -4.11
CA THR A 143 -0.33 5.04 -3.64
C THR A 143 -0.73 5.00 -2.17
N VAL A 144 -1.08 3.81 -1.70
CA VAL A 144 -1.48 3.53 -0.32
C VAL A 144 -0.71 2.32 0.19
N PHE A 145 -0.24 2.43 1.43
CA PHE A 145 0.38 1.33 2.18
C PHE A 145 -0.44 1.08 3.45
N ALA A 146 -1.15 -0.03 3.51
CA ALA A 146 -1.90 -0.46 4.69
C ALA A 146 -1.08 -1.41 5.58
N VAL A 147 -1.35 -1.40 6.87
CA VAL A 147 -0.78 -2.29 7.88
C VAL A 147 -1.92 -2.85 8.72
N MET A 148 -1.96 -4.17 8.86
CA MET A 148 -2.95 -4.92 9.62
C MET A 148 -2.20 -5.88 10.55
N ILE A 149 -2.34 -5.70 11.86
CA ILE A 149 -1.72 -6.58 12.85
C ILE A 149 -2.73 -7.62 13.31
N ASP A 150 -2.25 -8.86 13.32
CA ASP A 150 -2.96 -10.01 13.85
C ASP A 150 -1.98 -10.77 14.75
N ASP A 151 -2.45 -11.25 15.90
CA ASP A 151 -1.63 -12.09 16.78
C ASP A 151 -1.71 -13.58 16.45
N LEU A 152 -2.58 -13.97 15.51
CA LEU A 152 -2.93 -15.36 15.15
C LEU A 152 -3.43 -16.20 16.33
N ALA A 153 -3.38 -15.70 17.56
CA ALA A 153 -3.83 -16.37 18.78
C ALA A 153 -5.36 -16.53 18.77
N THR A 154 -6.05 -15.67 18.02
CA THR A 154 -7.49 -15.76 17.82
C THR A 154 -7.92 -16.79 16.78
N LYS A 155 -6.99 -17.45 16.07
CA LYS A 155 -7.27 -18.44 14.99
C LYS A 155 -8.35 -19.48 15.35
N PRO A 156 -8.42 -20.04 16.59
CA PRO A 156 -9.48 -20.97 16.98
C PRO A 156 -10.91 -20.39 16.96
N HIS A 157 -11.06 -19.07 16.97
CA HIS A 157 -12.34 -18.36 16.99
C HIS A 157 -12.73 -17.78 15.64
N TRP A 158 -11.90 -17.96 14.61
CA TRP A 158 -12.21 -17.41 13.29
C TRP A 158 -13.40 -18.14 12.67
N VAL A 159 -14.27 -17.40 12.00
CA VAL A 159 -15.48 -17.97 11.41
C VAL A 159 -15.14 -18.58 10.06
N VAL A 160 -15.09 -19.90 9.99
CA VAL A 160 -14.93 -20.62 8.72
C VAL A 160 -16.22 -20.44 7.90
N GLY A 161 -16.10 -19.84 6.72
CA GLY A 161 -17.26 -19.51 5.90
C GLY A 161 -16.90 -19.24 4.45
N LYS A 162 -17.70 -19.80 3.53
CA LYS A 162 -17.43 -19.77 2.08
C LYS A 162 -17.79 -18.45 1.38
N ASN A 163 -18.22 -17.43 2.13
CA ASN A 163 -18.83 -16.21 1.58
C ASN A 163 -18.09 -14.92 1.97
N ALA A 164 -16.76 -14.95 2.07
CA ALA A 164 -16.01 -13.71 2.20
C ALA A 164 -16.15 -12.90 0.90
N LEU A 165 -16.89 -11.79 0.96
CA LEU A 165 -17.13 -10.88 -0.17
C LEU A 165 -16.03 -9.84 -0.36
N VAL A 166 -15.06 -9.83 0.55
CA VAL A 166 -13.96 -8.85 0.63
C VAL A 166 -12.67 -9.66 0.64
N ILE A 167 -11.60 -9.21 0.00
CA ILE A 167 -10.24 -9.74 0.18
C ILE A 167 -9.36 -8.75 0.95
N PRO A 168 -8.25 -9.15 1.59
CA PRO A 168 -7.36 -8.22 2.29
C PRO A 168 -7.01 -6.97 1.48
N GLY A 169 -6.67 -7.14 0.20
CA GLY A 169 -6.38 -6.04 -0.71
C GLY A 169 -7.49 -5.00 -0.85
N ASP A 170 -8.76 -5.34 -0.63
CA ASP A 170 -9.88 -4.40 -0.74
C ASP A 170 -9.80 -3.26 0.27
N ILE A 171 -9.09 -3.44 1.40
CA ILE A 171 -8.79 -2.37 2.35
C ILE A 171 -8.02 -1.23 1.67
N VAL A 172 -7.08 -1.59 0.81
CA VAL A 172 -6.27 -0.67 0.01
C VAL A 172 -7.10 -0.16 -1.16
N GLY A 173 -7.83 -1.04 -1.87
CA GLY A 173 -8.65 -0.67 -3.03
C GLY A 173 -9.77 0.32 -2.71
N THR A 174 -10.38 0.20 -1.53
CA THR A 174 -11.39 1.14 -1.03
C THR A 174 -10.81 2.54 -0.87
N ASN A 175 -9.61 2.66 -0.29
CA ASN A 175 -8.95 3.95 -0.10
C ASN A 175 -8.48 4.55 -1.43
N LEU A 176 -7.82 3.75 -2.29
CA LEU A 176 -7.39 4.19 -3.62
C LEU A 176 -8.58 4.68 -4.48
N GLY A 177 -9.68 3.94 -4.49
CA GLY A 177 -10.84 4.27 -5.31
C GLY A 177 -11.72 5.38 -4.72
N LEU A 178 -12.22 5.20 -3.49
CA LEU A 178 -13.20 6.11 -2.90
C LEU A 178 -12.59 7.39 -2.36
N GLU A 179 -11.38 7.33 -1.79
CA GLU A 179 -10.76 8.48 -1.12
C GLU A 179 -9.78 9.22 -2.04
N CYS A 180 -9.02 8.48 -2.85
CA CYS A 180 -8.00 9.08 -3.71
C CYS A 180 -8.49 9.38 -5.14
N GLY A 181 -9.64 8.85 -5.56
CA GLY A 181 -10.14 9.04 -6.93
C GLY A 181 -9.20 8.42 -7.98
N ILE A 182 -8.48 7.36 -7.61
CA ILE A 182 -7.64 6.60 -8.52
C ILE A 182 -8.54 5.65 -9.32
N ALA A 183 -8.29 5.56 -10.62
CA ALA A 183 -8.93 4.62 -11.53
C ALA A 183 -8.04 3.40 -11.79
N LYS A 184 -6.73 3.58 -11.88
CA LYS A 184 -5.73 2.51 -11.95
C LYS A 184 -4.52 2.88 -11.13
N GLY A 185 -4.00 1.96 -10.35
CA GLY A 185 -2.80 2.20 -9.56
C GLY A 185 -2.35 0.95 -8.85
N GLN A 186 -1.76 1.15 -7.69
CA GLN A 186 -1.14 0.09 -6.90
C GLN A 186 -1.32 0.39 -5.43
N GLY A 187 -1.16 -0.64 -4.61
CA GLY A 187 -0.99 -0.46 -3.19
C GLY A 187 -0.38 -1.67 -2.52
N ILE A 188 0.00 -1.47 -1.27
CA ILE A 188 0.82 -2.39 -0.49
C ILE A 188 0.10 -2.68 0.82
N LEU A 189 0.24 -3.91 1.32
CA LEU A 189 -0.32 -4.33 2.58
C LEU A 189 0.73 -5.09 3.38
N ILE A 190 0.93 -4.74 4.65
CA ILE A 190 1.50 -5.65 5.65
C ILE A 190 0.33 -6.30 6.39
N MET A 191 0.28 -7.62 6.43
CA MET A 191 -0.65 -8.40 7.24
C MET A 191 0.13 -9.41 8.08
N GLY A 192 0.19 -9.20 9.39
CA GLY A 192 1.05 -10.04 10.24
C GLY A 192 2.51 -10.02 9.74
N PRO A 193 3.19 -11.18 9.67
CA PRO A 193 4.55 -11.29 9.15
C PRO A 193 4.62 -11.37 7.60
N THR A 194 3.64 -10.86 6.87
CA THR A 194 3.56 -10.96 5.40
C THR A 194 3.44 -9.59 4.76
N ILE A 195 4.18 -9.35 3.66
CA ILE A 195 4.02 -8.18 2.79
C ILE A 195 3.33 -8.61 1.50
N GLU A 196 2.29 -7.88 1.09
CA GLU A 196 1.53 -8.13 -0.11
C GLU A 196 1.47 -6.92 -1.03
N PHE A 197 1.40 -7.18 -2.33
CA PHE A 197 1.44 -6.17 -3.38
C PHE A 197 0.25 -6.34 -4.33
N TYR A 198 -0.39 -5.23 -4.64
CA TYR A 198 -1.63 -5.24 -5.41
C TYR A 198 -1.61 -4.23 -6.56
N LYS A 199 -2.20 -4.64 -7.68
CA LYS A 199 -2.67 -3.75 -8.75
C LYS A 199 -4.13 -3.42 -8.49
N PHE A 200 -4.45 -2.15 -8.61
CA PHE A 200 -5.79 -1.63 -8.45
C PHE A 200 -6.35 -1.21 -9.82
N ASN A 201 -7.59 -1.60 -10.08
CA ASN A 201 -8.34 -1.14 -11.24
C ASN A 201 -9.81 -0.93 -10.87
N LYS A 202 -10.29 0.29 -11.03
CA LYS A 202 -11.71 0.63 -10.91
C LYS A 202 -12.43 0.11 -12.16
N GLY A 203 -13.21 -0.95 -11.98
CA GLY A 203 -13.99 -1.53 -13.06
C GLY A 203 -15.03 -0.53 -13.59
N ALA A 204 -15.08 -0.36 -14.91
CA ALA A 204 -16.03 0.53 -15.61
C ALA A 204 -17.45 -0.07 -15.75
N ASN A 205 -17.81 -1.08 -14.96
CA ASN A 205 -19.05 -1.81 -15.21
C ASN A 205 -20.27 -0.94 -14.84
N ILE A 206 -21.13 -0.69 -15.84
CA ILE A 206 -22.18 0.35 -15.87
C ILE A 206 -23.19 0.23 -14.72
N ARG A 207 -23.28 -0.93 -14.06
CA ARG A 207 -24.28 -1.20 -13.02
C ARG A 207 -23.75 -1.17 -11.58
N ARG A 208 -22.44 -1.35 -11.36
CA ARG A 208 -21.81 -1.29 -10.03
C ARG A 208 -20.34 -0.93 -10.18
N THR A 209 -19.91 0.12 -9.48
CA THR A 209 -18.49 0.41 -9.28
C THR A 209 -17.86 -0.75 -8.51
N THR A 210 -17.03 -1.55 -9.18
CA THR A 210 -16.25 -2.60 -8.53
C THR A 210 -14.81 -2.11 -8.38
N TYR A 211 -14.36 -2.02 -7.14
CA TYR A 211 -12.96 -1.81 -6.82
C TYR A 211 -12.26 -3.16 -6.91
N ILE A 212 -11.52 -3.39 -8.00
CA ILE A 212 -10.89 -4.69 -8.25
C ILE A 212 -9.43 -4.59 -7.86
N MET A 213 -9.07 -5.30 -6.80
CA MET A 213 -7.70 -5.56 -6.43
C MET A 213 -7.25 -6.87 -7.06
N ARG A 214 -6.06 -6.86 -7.65
CA ARG A 214 -5.44 -8.06 -8.22
C ARG A 214 -4.04 -8.19 -7.66
N ASP A 215 -3.64 -9.42 -7.40
CA ASP A 215 -2.27 -9.79 -7.08
C ASP A 215 -1.29 -9.14 -8.05
N TYR A 216 -0.27 -8.47 -7.51
CA TYR A 216 0.87 -8.03 -8.30
C TYR A 216 1.76 -9.23 -8.61
N ARG A 217 1.41 -10.02 -9.63
CA ARG A 217 2.23 -11.15 -10.09
C ARG A 217 3.18 -10.71 -11.19
N LEU A 218 4.48 -10.90 -10.96
CA LEU A 218 5.46 -10.96 -12.04
C LEU A 218 5.50 -12.40 -12.57
N PRO A 219 5.90 -12.64 -13.84
CA PRO A 219 5.87 -13.98 -14.46
C PRO A 219 6.57 -15.11 -13.67
N SER A 220 7.45 -14.76 -12.73
CA SER A 220 8.22 -15.69 -11.92
C SER A 220 8.16 -15.40 -10.42
N ARG A 221 7.21 -14.58 -9.93
CA ARG A 221 7.20 -14.14 -8.52
C ARG A 221 5.80 -14.05 -7.94
N ASP A 222 5.74 -14.35 -6.66
CA ASP A 222 4.55 -14.19 -5.84
C ASP A 222 4.27 -12.71 -5.57
N PHE A 223 3.02 -12.43 -5.21
CA PHE A 223 2.56 -11.10 -4.80
C PHE A 223 2.59 -10.93 -3.28
N SER A 224 2.77 -12.04 -2.55
CA SER A 224 2.71 -12.16 -1.10
C SER A 224 4.01 -12.80 -0.62
N PHE A 225 4.67 -12.16 0.34
CA PHE A 225 6.01 -12.48 0.80
C PHE A 225 5.99 -12.61 2.32
N THR A 226 6.09 -13.84 2.83
CA THR A 226 6.25 -14.07 4.26
C THR A 226 7.68 -13.73 4.67
N MET A 227 7.81 -12.94 5.74
CA MET A 227 9.07 -12.30 6.11
C MET A 227 10.16 -13.27 6.61
N ASP A 228 9.77 -14.51 6.95
CA ASP A 228 10.67 -15.60 7.36
C ASP A 228 11.39 -16.25 6.17
N VAL A 229 10.75 -16.26 5.00
CA VAL A 229 11.26 -16.89 3.77
C VAL A 229 11.80 -15.86 2.79
N ALA A 230 11.10 -14.73 2.65
CA ALA A 230 11.37 -13.76 1.60
C ALA A 230 12.69 -13.01 1.82
N ASN A 231 13.47 -12.86 0.75
CA ASN A 231 14.65 -12.03 0.78
C ASN A 231 14.25 -10.55 0.60
N ILE A 232 14.78 -9.65 1.43
CA ILE A 232 14.52 -8.20 1.32
C ILE A 232 14.85 -7.64 -0.08
N ASN A 233 15.79 -8.26 -0.81
CA ASN A 233 16.11 -7.88 -2.19
C ASN A 233 14.96 -8.19 -3.16
N GLU A 234 14.21 -9.27 -2.94
CA GLU A 234 13.04 -9.61 -3.78
C GLU A 234 11.92 -8.58 -3.58
N ILE A 235 11.70 -8.22 -2.31
CA ILE A 235 10.80 -7.15 -1.89
C ILE A 235 11.24 -5.81 -2.52
N ASP A 236 12.53 -5.46 -2.43
CA ASP A 236 13.07 -4.23 -3.04
C ASP A 236 12.81 -4.15 -4.54
N MET A 237 12.99 -5.26 -5.26
CA MET A 237 12.69 -5.31 -6.68
C MET A 237 11.20 -5.06 -6.99
N VAL A 238 10.28 -5.66 -6.22
CA VAL A 238 8.84 -5.43 -6.42
C VAL A 238 8.47 -3.99 -6.11
N PHE A 239 9.00 -3.41 -5.02
CA PHE A 239 8.80 -2.01 -4.70
C PHE A 239 9.31 -1.06 -5.78
N ARG A 240 10.49 -1.32 -6.36
CA ARG A 240 11.02 -0.50 -7.46
C ARG A 240 10.13 -0.55 -8.69
N ASP A 241 9.57 -1.71 -9.00
CA ASP A 241 8.68 -1.85 -10.15
C ASP A 241 7.34 -1.13 -9.89
N LEU A 242 6.77 -1.27 -8.69
CA LEU A 242 5.58 -0.53 -8.26
C LEU A 242 5.78 0.99 -8.24
N ALA A 243 6.92 1.47 -7.78
CA ALA A 243 7.23 2.90 -7.73
C ALA A 243 7.38 3.55 -9.11
N ARG A 244 7.50 2.74 -10.18
CA ARG A 244 7.54 3.18 -11.58
C ARG A 244 6.21 3.01 -12.30
N MET A 245 5.21 2.41 -11.64
CA MET A 245 3.92 2.18 -12.28
C MET A 245 3.13 3.48 -12.41
N PRO A 246 2.53 3.74 -13.57
CA PRO A 246 1.66 4.89 -13.74
C PRO A 246 0.37 4.73 -12.94
N VAL A 247 -0.06 5.82 -12.34
CA VAL A 247 -1.32 6.01 -11.64
C VAL A 247 -2.27 6.79 -12.55
N ALA A 248 -3.38 6.17 -12.91
CA ALA A 248 -4.46 6.84 -13.64
C ALA A 248 -5.57 7.24 -12.67
N TYR A 249 -6.02 8.48 -12.75
CA TYR A 249 -7.08 9.04 -11.92
C TYR A 249 -8.42 9.05 -12.67
N GLU A 250 -9.52 9.14 -11.94
CA GLU A 250 -10.88 9.14 -12.49
C GLU A 250 -11.18 10.35 -13.37
N ASN A 251 -10.48 11.46 -13.16
CA ASN A 251 -10.58 12.67 -13.97
C ASN A 251 -9.74 12.60 -15.27
N GLY A 252 -9.11 11.45 -15.55
CA GLY A 252 -8.31 11.23 -16.76
C GLY A 252 -6.83 11.59 -16.64
N ILE A 253 -6.38 12.14 -15.51
CA ILE A 253 -4.93 12.36 -15.27
C ILE A 253 -4.22 11.01 -15.28
N ILE A 254 -3.05 10.95 -15.93
CA ILE A 254 -2.11 9.85 -15.80
C ILE A 254 -0.82 10.44 -15.26
N ALA A 255 -0.41 9.98 -14.09
CA ALA A 255 0.88 10.30 -13.52
C ALA A 255 1.78 9.07 -13.59
N ASN A 256 3.01 9.19 -14.08
CA ASN A 256 4.05 8.21 -13.76
C ASN A 256 4.81 8.70 -12.53
#